data_AF-A0A6A7ZIN3-F1
#
_entry.id   AF-A0A6A7ZIN3-F1
#
_cell.length_a   1.000
_cell.length_b   1.000
_cell.length_c   1.000
_cell.angle_alpha   90.00
_cell.angle_beta   90.00
_cell.angle_gamma   90.00
#
_symmetry.space_group_name_H-M   'P 1'
#
loop_
_entity.id
_entity.type
_entity.pdbx_description
1 polymer ?
#
loop_
_entity_poly.entity_id
_entity_poly.type
_entity_poly.pdbx_seq_one_letter_code
_entity_poly.pdbx_strand_id
1 'polypeptide(L)'
;MPDSPTPQPSDNPPVAVKGKHDEFIKKSIPDHLITLSPARRKALKGANPEAVQWYSTVTAEQRVELQKLVVARIKAQGKLDKTMGKILPLTDFARPLLEAALKDIGHTMDVNEVYLRLYSTVENDDFGVSEAFSVRTMSLLQAALHNFEEVETGEGHFTDDSGFISRPDEQGHFKPYVTLLSIQAFVQLCRSLDLGTLYQTYLKTFLDSKSEIYQSLLQSHFIDHHKSVLMADAYVAMLKGDITVEHFKMLLVVISGPQPVRIEGKPVWYRSIRMWDMTLRGCVVFEPRIKFFPASWIIVWIPGDPHHPLKYYSSHDAFQAEMKRKLTPERLTVPRSHELTAYQQFLSQFIDQSQHPEYYNRLTEPFTHAPPPPVVLPGGTVTDEDGRWSIRANSPIDLPAFTSRVLSAAPAVNASVVPLNPRDEWYQADLWQKLLEGMIKKTLADGRSLAISTEDADAAYLVRRTSHYFGLFTLVLNTVSFVVPELGLVMLGAMAVQLLHETIEGIVEWSAGDVQSAWEHLSDVIENLAIAAAGGVLLHVGVNPLIENLKTITLFGGKTRLW
;
A
#
# COMPACT_ATOMS: atom_id res chain seq x y z
N MET A 1 20.19 -36.94 -49.14
CA MET A 1 19.23 -37.45 -48.15
C MET A 1 18.17 -36.38 -48.00
N PRO A 2 16.87 -36.71 -48.14
CA PRO A 2 15.82 -35.70 -48.17
C PRO A 2 15.54 -35.13 -46.78
N ASP A 3 15.15 -33.85 -46.77
CA ASP A 3 14.89 -32.99 -45.63
C ASP A 3 13.79 -33.52 -44.69
N SER A 4 14.07 -33.51 -43.39
CA SER A 4 13.06 -33.68 -42.34
C SER A 4 12.28 -32.37 -42.18
N PRO A 5 10.94 -32.38 -42.21
CA PRO A 5 10.15 -31.16 -42.11
C PRO A 5 10.17 -30.62 -40.67
N THR A 6 10.41 -29.31 -40.58
CA THR A 6 10.28 -28.50 -39.37
C THR A 6 8.81 -28.50 -38.90
N PRO A 7 8.51 -28.70 -37.61
CA PRO A 7 7.12 -28.69 -37.14
C PRO A 7 6.54 -27.28 -37.27
N GLN A 8 5.43 -27.14 -37.99
CA GLN A 8 4.68 -25.89 -38.04
C GLN A 8 4.07 -25.58 -36.66
N PRO A 9 4.09 -24.31 -36.22
CA PRO A 9 3.37 -23.89 -35.02
C PRO A 9 1.86 -24.07 -35.27
N SER A 10 1.18 -24.71 -34.32
CA SER A 10 -0.27 -24.91 -34.39
C SER A 10 -1.01 -23.58 -34.20
N ASP A 11 -1.65 -23.06 -35.24
CA ASP A 11 -2.48 -21.85 -35.26
C ASP A 11 -3.86 -22.02 -34.57
N ASN A 12 -4.00 -22.97 -33.63
CA ASN A 12 -5.22 -23.08 -32.85
C ASN A 12 -4.99 -22.48 -31.44
N PRO A 13 -5.76 -21.46 -31.02
CA PRO A 13 -5.79 -21.08 -29.61
C PRO A 13 -6.14 -22.32 -28.78
N PRO A 14 -5.51 -22.54 -27.61
CA PRO A 14 -5.76 -23.72 -26.80
C PRO A 14 -7.26 -23.83 -26.50
N VAL A 15 -7.87 -24.92 -26.97
CA VAL A 15 -9.28 -25.23 -26.70
C VAL A 15 -9.47 -25.30 -25.19
N ALA A 16 -10.35 -24.47 -24.65
CA ALA A 16 -10.67 -24.45 -23.22
C ALA A 16 -11.12 -25.85 -22.76
N VAL A 17 -10.28 -26.53 -21.98
CA VAL A 17 -10.67 -27.77 -21.33
C VAL A 17 -11.58 -27.38 -20.16
N LYS A 18 -12.88 -27.61 -20.30
CA LYS A 18 -13.85 -27.41 -19.22
C LYS A 18 -13.60 -28.47 -18.14
N GLY A 19 -13.30 -28.03 -16.92
CA GLY A 19 -13.09 -28.93 -15.79
C GLY A 19 -14.38 -29.64 -15.38
N LYS A 20 -14.27 -30.86 -14.85
CA LYS A 20 -15.42 -31.67 -14.40
C LYS A 20 -16.23 -30.99 -13.31
N HIS A 21 -15.58 -30.16 -12.50
CA HIS A 21 -16.17 -29.53 -11.31
C HIS A 21 -16.48 -28.02 -11.49
N ASP A 22 -16.22 -27.43 -12.66
CA ASP A 22 -16.36 -25.99 -12.90
C ASP A 22 -17.74 -25.42 -12.50
N GLU A 23 -18.83 -26.06 -12.91
CA GLU A 23 -20.20 -25.62 -12.59
C GLU A 23 -20.49 -25.66 -11.08
N PHE A 24 -19.99 -26.71 -10.41
CA PHE A 24 -20.16 -26.86 -8.97
C PHE A 24 -19.38 -25.79 -8.20
N ILE A 25 -18.13 -25.54 -8.60
CA ILE A 25 -17.26 -24.54 -7.97
C ILE A 25 -17.85 -23.14 -8.15
N LYS A 26 -18.29 -22.80 -9.37
CA LYS A 26 -18.94 -21.50 -9.65
C LYS A 26 -20.16 -21.27 -8.77
N LYS A 27 -20.98 -22.30 -8.54
CA LYS A 27 -22.17 -22.23 -7.69
C LYS A 27 -21.84 -22.15 -6.19
N SER A 28 -20.68 -22.67 -5.78
CA SER A 28 -20.23 -22.66 -4.38
C SER A 28 -19.61 -21.32 -3.96
N ILE A 29 -19.20 -20.47 -4.91
CA ILE A 29 -18.62 -19.15 -4.63
C ILE A 29 -19.71 -18.16 -4.22
N PRO A 30 -19.63 -17.54 -3.02
CA PRO A 30 -20.60 -16.53 -2.62
C PRO A 30 -20.52 -15.22 -3.43
N ASP A 31 -21.67 -14.63 -3.76
CA ASP A 31 -21.77 -13.37 -4.53
C ASP A 31 -20.93 -12.23 -3.96
N HIS A 32 -20.83 -12.14 -2.63
CA HIS A 32 -20.09 -11.06 -1.98
C HIS A 32 -18.58 -11.11 -2.28
N LEU A 33 -18.01 -12.26 -2.64
CA LEU A 33 -16.62 -12.39 -3.11
C LEU A 33 -16.45 -11.92 -4.56
N ILE A 34 -17.45 -12.15 -5.40
CA ILE A 34 -17.47 -11.72 -6.80
C ILE A 34 -17.52 -10.18 -6.88
N THR A 35 -18.33 -9.56 -6.00
CA THR A 35 -18.52 -8.10 -5.96
C THR A 35 -17.39 -7.31 -5.29
N LEU A 36 -16.32 -7.96 -4.83
CA LEU A 36 -15.14 -7.29 -4.29
C LEU A 36 -14.49 -6.37 -5.33
N SER A 37 -13.93 -5.24 -4.89
CA SER A 37 -13.15 -4.37 -5.76
C SER A 37 -11.89 -5.08 -6.30
N PRO A 38 -11.35 -4.68 -7.48
CA PRO A 38 -10.20 -5.35 -8.09
C PRO A 38 -8.99 -5.49 -7.15
N ALA A 39 -8.65 -4.43 -6.42
CA ALA A 39 -7.54 -4.45 -5.46
C ALA A 39 -7.74 -5.50 -4.35
N ARG A 40 -8.98 -5.67 -3.86
CA ARG A 40 -9.29 -6.66 -2.83
C ARG A 40 -9.36 -8.08 -3.37
N ARG A 41 -9.81 -8.27 -4.61
CA ARG A 41 -9.72 -9.60 -5.26
C ARG A 41 -8.27 -10.01 -5.43
N LYS A 42 -7.39 -9.09 -5.82
CA LYS A 42 -5.93 -9.33 -5.87
C LYS A 42 -5.38 -9.71 -4.50
N ALA A 43 -5.76 -8.98 -3.44
CA ALA A 43 -5.32 -9.29 -2.08
C ALA A 43 -5.87 -10.65 -1.58
N LEU A 44 -7.13 -10.96 -1.88
CA LEU A 44 -7.74 -12.26 -1.56
C LEU A 44 -6.98 -13.37 -2.28
N LYS A 45 -6.74 -13.24 -3.59
CA LYS A 45 -5.97 -14.21 -4.37
C LYS A 45 -4.59 -14.48 -3.77
N GLY A 46 -3.90 -13.43 -3.31
CA GLY A 46 -2.62 -13.55 -2.61
C GLY A 46 -2.68 -14.01 -1.16
N ALA A 47 -3.86 -14.31 -0.61
CA ALA A 47 -3.99 -14.83 0.75
C ALA A 47 -3.33 -16.21 0.85
N ASN A 48 -2.66 -16.46 1.97
CA ASN A 48 -2.07 -17.75 2.28
C ASN A 48 -2.98 -18.49 3.29
N PRO A 49 -3.77 -19.49 2.88
CA PRO A 49 -4.62 -20.26 3.78
C PRO A 49 -3.81 -21.04 4.82
N GLU A 50 -2.57 -21.43 4.51
CA GLU A 50 -1.69 -22.18 5.41
C GLU A 50 -1.27 -21.36 6.64
N ALA A 51 -1.23 -20.04 6.52
CA ALA A 51 -0.91 -19.13 7.63
C ALA A 51 -1.99 -19.14 8.73
N VAL A 52 -3.12 -19.82 8.52
CA VAL A 52 -4.28 -19.84 9.41
C VAL A 52 -4.38 -21.18 10.15
N GLN A 53 -3.25 -21.70 10.65
CA GLN A 53 -3.22 -22.98 11.39
C GLN A 53 -4.18 -23.00 12.59
N TRP A 54 -4.40 -21.85 13.24
CA TRP A 54 -5.33 -21.71 14.37
C TRP A 54 -6.79 -22.02 14.00
N TYR A 55 -7.18 -21.98 12.71
CA TYR A 55 -8.54 -22.29 12.28
C TYR A 55 -8.93 -23.75 12.55
N SER A 56 -7.94 -24.66 12.56
CA SER A 56 -8.15 -26.09 12.83
C SER A 56 -8.69 -26.36 14.24
N THR A 57 -8.35 -25.51 15.22
CA THR A 57 -8.76 -25.64 16.61
C THR A 57 -10.13 -25.01 16.90
N VAL A 58 -10.72 -24.31 15.93
CA VAL A 58 -12.01 -23.62 16.05
C VAL A 58 -13.16 -24.62 15.87
N THR A 59 -14.15 -24.58 16.78
CA THR A 59 -15.36 -25.43 16.72
C THR A 59 -16.28 -25.07 15.54
N ALA A 60 -17.19 -25.97 15.16
CA ALA A 60 -18.13 -25.73 14.07
C ALA A 60 -19.01 -24.49 14.31
N GLU A 61 -19.50 -24.30 15.54
CA GLU A 61 -20.30 -23.15 15.93
C GLU A 61 -19.51 -21.85 15.82
N GLN A 62 -18.26 -21.85 16.28
CA GLN A 62 -17.39 -20.68 16.18
C GLN A 62 -17.02 -20.36 14.72
N ARG A 63 -16.84 -21.36 13.86
CA ARG A 63 -16.63 -21.16 12.41
C ARG A 63 -17.83 -20.50 11.76
N VAL A 64 -19.05 -20.95 12.09
CA VAL A 64 -20.29 -20.34 11.60
C VAL A 64 -20.42 -18.89 12.07
N GLU A 65 -20.08 -18.60 13.32
CA GLU A 65 -20.12 -17.22 13.81
C GLU A 65 -19.06 -16.34 13.14
N LEU A 66 -17.82 -16.82 13.02
CA LEU A 66 -16.75 -16.13 12.30
C LEU A 66 -17.19 -15.81 10.86
N GLN A 67 -17.82 -16.76 10.16
CA GLN A 67 -18.36 -16.54 8.82
C GLN A 67 -19.30 -15.34 8.77
N LYS A 68 -20.26 -15.26 9.70
CA LYS A 68 -21.23 -14.17 9.71
C LYS A 68 -20.51 -12.83 9.87
N LEU A 69 -19.52 -12.76 10.76
CA LEU A 69 -18.74 -11.54 11.00
C LEU A 69 -17.91 -11.15 9.77
N VAL A 70 -17.29 -12.12 9.11
CA VAL A 70 -16.53 -11.91 7.85
C VAL A 70 -17.44 -11.37 6.75
N VAL A 71 -18.61 -11.99 6.55
CA VAL A 71 -19.58 -11.56 5.54
C VAL A 71 -20.11 -10.16 5.85
N ALA A 72 -20.38 -9.85 7.12
CA ALA A 72 -20.80 -8.53 7.55
C ALA A 72 -19.72 -7.48 7.23
N ARG A 73 -18.44 -7.80 7.51
CA ARG A 73 -17.29 -6.95 7.16
C ARG A 73 -17.20 -6.67 5.68
N ILE A 74 -17.28 -7.71 4.83
CA ILE A 74 -17.20 -7.55 3.37
C ILE A 74 -18.34 -6.68 2.84
N LYS A 75 -19.56 -6.87 3.35
CA LYS A 75 -20.72 -6.06 2.96
C LYS A 75 -20.56 -4.60 3.36
N ALA A 76 -20.15 -4.32 4.61
CA ALA A 76 -19.92 -2.97 5.09
C ALA A 76 -18.79 -2.28 4.31
N GLN A 77 -17.73 -3.04 4.04
CA GLN A 77 -16.64 -2.60 3.20
C GLN A 77 -17.08 -2.26 1.77
N GLY A 78 -17.87 -3.11 1.11
CA GLY A 78 -18.36 -2.86 -0.24
C GLY A 78 -19.24 -1.61 -0.33
N LYS A 79 -19.94 -1.24 0.74
CA LYS A 79 -20.67 0.04 0.82
C LYS A 79 -19.71 1.22 0.91
N LEU A 80 -18.67 1.12 1.73
CA LEU A 80 -17.65 2.17 1.87
C LEU A 80 -16.89 2.38 0.54
N ASP A 81 -16.50 1.30 -0.13
CA ASP A 81 -15.88 1.35 -1.46
C ASP A 81 -16.74 2.07 -2.49
N LYS A 82 -18.04 1.79 -2.52
CA LYS A 82 -18.96 2.47 -3.44
C LYS A 82 -19.07 3.96 -3.15
N THR A 83 -19.00 4.36 -1.88
CA THR A 83 -19.00 5.78 -1.51
C THR A 83 -17.68 6.44 -1.91
N MET A 84 -16.55 5.81 -1.58
CA MET A 84 -15.22 6.38 -1.81
C MET A 84 -14.76 6.31 -3.26
N GLY A 85 -15.21 5.32 -4.02
CA GLY A 85 -14.96 5.20 -5.46
C GLY A 85 -15.60 6.30 -6.30
N LYS A 86 -16.33 7.24 -5.68
CA LYS A 86 -16.78 8.49 -6.31
C LYS A 86 -15.68 9.55 -6.36
N ILE A 87 -14.61 9.40 -5.57
CA ILE A 87 -13.41 10.24 -5.67
C ILE A 87 -12.62 9.77 -6.88
N LEU A 88 -12.24 10.73 -7.74
CA LEU A 88 -11.39 10.45 -8.89
C LEU A 88 -9.98 10.09 -8.40
N PRO A 89 -9.42 8.95 -8.85
CA PRO A 89 -8.01 8.65 -8.68
C PRO A 89 -7.14 9.82 -9.19
N LEU A 90 -6.03 10.11 -8.52
CA LEU A 90 -5.17 11.26 -8.86
C LEU A 90 -4.73 11.24 -10.33
N THR A 91 -4.35 10.06 -10.84
CA THR A 91 -3.93 9.88 -12.23
C THR A 91 -5.07 10.14 -13.21
N ASP A 92 -6.28 9.67 -12.91
CA ASP A 92 -7.47 9.90 -13.75
C ASP A 92 -7.96 11.35 -13.71
N PHE A 93 -7.68 12.07 -12.62
CA PHE A 93 -7.92 13.51 -12.53
C PHE A 93 -6.88 14.31 -13.33
N ALA A 94 -5.59 14.04 -13.11
CA ALA A 94 -4.49 14.88 -13.60
C ALA A 94 -4.12 14.62 -15.07
N ARG A 95 -4.15 13.36 -15.52
CA ARG A 95 -3.82 12.99 -16.91
C ARG A 95 -4.57 13.80 -17.97
N PRO A 96 -5.92 13.86 -17.98
CA PRO A 96 -6.64 14.57 -19.03
C PRO A 96 -6.39 16.09 -18.99
N LEU A 97 -6.13 16.66 -17.82
CA LEU A 97 -5.82 18.08 -17.68
C LEU A 97 -4.45 18.41 -18.27
N LEU A 98 -3.43 17.58 -18.00
CA LEU A 98 -2.10 17.75 -18.56
C LEU A 98 -2.08 17.53 -20.08
N GLU A 99 -2.76 16.50 -20.57
CA GLU A 99 -2.87 16.22 -22.01
C GLU A 99 -3.56 17.37 -22.76
N ALA A 100 -4.61 17.95 -22.18
CA ALA A 100 -5.28 19.13 -22.74
C ALA A 100 -4.35 20.35 -22.76
N ALA A 101 -3.64 20.62 -21.65
CA ALA A 101 -2.72 21.74 -21.56
C ALA A 101 -1.55 21.63 -22.55
N LEU A 102 -0.99 20.42 -22.74
CA LEU A 102 0.03 20.15 -23.75
C LEU A 102 -0.52 20.36 -25.17
N LYS A 103 -1.75 19.93 -25.43
CA LYS A 103 -2.40 20.10 -26.73
C LYS A 103 -2.62 21.57 -27.08
N ASP A 104 -2.98 22.39 -26.10
CA ASP A 104 -3.20 23.83 -26.30
C ASP A 104 -1.92 24.57 -26.70
N ILE A 105 -0.75 24.09 -26.25
CA ILE A 105 0.56 24.61 -26.69
C ILE A 105 1.12 23.88 -27.93
N GLY A 106 0.31 23.05 -28.61
CA GLY A 106 0.64 22.42 -29.88
C GLY A 106 1.36 21.07 -29.78
N HIS A 107 1.36 20.42 -28.61
CA HIS A 107 2.02 19.14 -28.41
C HIS A 107 1.01 18.03 -28.03
N THR A 108 1.16 16.85 -28.63
CA THR A 108 0.35 15.67 -28.28
C THR A 108 1.29 14.52 -27.99
N MET A 109 1.27 14.06 -26.75
CA MET A 109 2.15 13.00 -26.25
C MET A 109 1.47 12.24 -25.12
N ASP A 110 1.79 10.95 -24.98
CA ASP A 110 1.30 10.14 -23.87
C ASP A 110 2.10 10.50 -22.61
N VAL A 111 1.42 11.12 -21.65
CA VAL A 111 2.06 11.65 -20.44
C VAL A 111 2.54 10.58 -19.46
N ASN A 112 2.15 9.31 -19.67
CA ASN A 112 2.60 8.18 -18.86
C ASN A 112 3.78 7.44 -19.51
N GLU A 113 3.86 7.42 -20.84
CA GLU A 113 4.89 6.69 -21.59
C GLU A 113 6.06 7.58 -22.03
N VAL A 114 5.86 8.90 -22.10
CA VAL A 114 6.94 9.88 -22.29
C VAL A 114 7.50 10.30 -20.94
N TYR A 115 8.83 10.27 -20.85
CA TYR A 115 9.57 10.55 -19.63
C TYR A 115 10.45 11.78 -19.81
N LEU A 116 10.74 12.42 -18.68
CA LEU A 116 11.65 13.53 -18.54
C LEU A 116 12.90 13.03 -17.81
N ARG A 117 14.08 13.33 -18.35
CA ARG A 117 15.37 13.10 -17.68
C ARG A 117 16.07 14.46 -17.52
N LEU A 118 16.16 14.91 -16.27
CA LEU A 118 16.73 16.21 -15.90
C LEU A 118 18.07 16.03 -15.23
N TYR A 119 19.02 16.87 -15.62
CA TYR A 119 20.35 16.98 -15.03
C TYR A 119 20.49 18.38 -14.44
N SER A 120 20.86 18.48 -13.17
CA SER A 120 21.16 19.75 -12.51
C SER A 120 22.44 19.65 -11.69
N THR A 121 23.14 20.78 -11.52
CA THR A 121 24.34 20.87 -10.69
C THR A 121 23.95 21.09 -9.23
N VAL A 122 24.50 20.29 -8.32
CA VAL A 122 24.34 20.48 -6.87
C VAL A 122 25.41 21.45 -6.40
N GLU A 123 25.00 22.65 -5.99
CA GLU A 123 25.88 23.56 -5.25
C GLU A 123 26.04 23.06 -3.81
N ASN A 124 27.25 22.67 -3.41
CA ASN A 124 27.60 22.44 -2.01
C ASN A 124 28.46 23.62 -1.50
N ASP A 125 27.93 24.45 -0.61
CA ASP A 125 28.71 25.38 0.23
C ASP A 125 29.64 24.56 1.17
N ASP A 126 30.90 24.85 1.49
CA ASP A 126 31.63 26.11 1.76
C ASP A 126 33.09 26.09 1.24
N PHE A 127 33.49 25.13 0.39
CA PHE A 127 34.90 24.92 -0.01
C PHE A 127 35.18 24.84 -1.51
N GLY A 128 34.23 25.20 -2.37
CA GLY A 128 34.51 25.49 -3.77
C GLY A 128 35.11 24.36 -4.61
N VAL A 129 34.89 23.08 -4.24
CA VAL A 129 35.22 21.92 -5.10
C VAL A 129 34.24 20.77 -4.87
N SER A 130 33.29 20.61 -5.81
CA SER A 130 32.90 19.37 -6.51
C SER A 130 31.50 19.54 -7.11
N GLU A 131 31.42 19.59 -8.44
CA GLU A 131 30.18 19.57 -9.22
C GLU A 131 29.56 18.15 -9.16
N ALA A 132 28.72 17.89 -8.15
CA ALA A 132 27.88 16.70 -8.18
C ALA A 132 26.65 16.97 -9.06
N PHE A 133 26.35 16.08 -10.01
CA PHE A 133 25.14 16.17 -10.83
C PHE A 133 24.00 15.39 -10.16
N SER A 134 22.82 16.00 -10.05
CA SER A 134 21.58 15.30 -9.71
C SER A 134 20.88 14.88 -11.00
N VAL A 135 20.50 13.60 -11.09
CA VAL A 135 19.71 13.07 -12.21
C VAL A 135 18.32 12.73 -11.73
N ARG A 136 17.30 13.27 -12.40
CA ARG A 136 15.88 13.04 -12.09
C ARG A 136 15.18 12.45 -13.32
N THR A 137 14.67 11.23 -13.21
CA THR A 137 13.93 10.54 -14.28
C THR A 137 12.50 10.22 -13.84
N MET A 138 11.50 10.70 -14.58
CA MET A 138 10.08 10.50 -14.24
C MET A 138 9.19 10.68 -15.48
N SER A 139 7.98 10.11 -15.49
CA SER A 139 6.99 10.39 -16.54
C SER A 139 6.57 11.87 -16.53
N LEU A 140 6.02 12.38 -17.63
CA LEU A 140 5.51 13.76 -17.67
C LEU A 140 4.40 14.01 -16.65
N LEU A 141 3.52 13.03 -16.45
CA LEU A 141 2.49 13.13 -15.43
C LEU A 141 3.09 13.24 -14.02
N GLN A 142 4.10 12.44 -13.70
CA GLN A 142 4.79 12.52 -12.42
C GLN A 142 5.50 13.87 -12.24
N ALA A 143 6.12 14.40 -13.29
CA ALA A 143 6.75 15.72 -13.27
C ALA A 143 5.76 16.84 -13.01
N ALA A 144 4.62 16.81 -13.70
CA ALA A 144 3.58 17.81 -13.49
C ALA A 144 2.94 17.73 -12.10
N LEU A 145 2.83 16.51 -11.52
CA LEU A 145 2.31 16.30 -10.16
C LEU A 145 3.29 16.68 -9.06
N HIS A 146 4.59 16.48 -9.28
CA HIS A 146 5.64 16.95 -8.37
C HIS A 146 5.83 18.47 -8.45
N ASN A 147 5.42 19.06 -9.57
CA ASN A 147 5.62 20.46 -9.90
C ASN A 147 7.11 20.84 -9.87
N PHE A 148 7.40 22.11 -10.13
CA PHE A 148 8.75 22.65 -10.16
C PHE A 148 8.85 23.89 -9.29
N GLU A 149 9.99 24.10 -8.65
CA GLU A 149 10.31 25.28 -7.84
C GLU A 149 10.67 26.47 -8.77
N GLU A 150 10.48 27.71 -8.31
CA GLU A 150 10.76 28.91 -9.12
C GLU A 150 12.20 28.94 -9.67
N VAL A 151 13.18 28.50 -8.87
CA VAL A 151 14.60 28.42 -9.29
C VAL A 151 14.83 27.47 -10.45
N GLU A 152 13.98 26.45 -10.61
CA GLU A 152 14.08 25.45 -11.68
C GLU A 152 13.59 26.01 -13.02
N THR A 153 13.00 27.21 -13.02
CA THR A 153 12.58 27.91 -14.24
C THR A 153 13.69 28.76 -14.86
N GLY A 154 14.77 28.99 -14.12
CA GLY A 154 15.90 29.81 -14.55
C GLY A 154 16.61 29.22 -15.76
N GLU A 155 17.05 30.09 -16.67
CA GLU A 155 17.91 29.67 -17.79
C GLU A 155 19.19 29.04 -17.26
N GLY A 156 19.55 27.87 -17.78
CA GLY A 156 20.74 27.13 -17.36
C GLY A 156 20.62 26.34 -16.05
N HIS A 157 19.45 26.32 -15.39
CA HIS A 157 19.24 25.48 -14.20
C HIS A 157 19.36 23.99 -14.52
N PHE A 158 18.74 23.56 -15.63
CA PHE A 158 18.93 22.24 -16.19
C PHE A 158 19.99 22.29 -17.29
N THR A 159 20.88 21.29 -17.30
CA THR A 159 21.93 21.22 -18.32
C THR A 159 21.34 20.87 -19.69
N ASP A 160 22.09 21.17 -20.77
CA ASP A 160 21.70 20.88 -22.16
C ASP A 160 21.49 19.37 -22.44
N ASP A 161 22.02 18.50 -21.58
CA ASP A 161 21.80 17.04 -21.64
C ASP A 161 20.41 16.61 -21.13
N SER A 162 19.65 17.53 -20.53
CA SER A 162 18.28 17.29 -20.09
C SER A 162 17.33 17.18 -21.28
N GLY A 163 16.40 16.23 -21.23
CA GLY A 163 15.52 15.99 -22.36
C GLY A 163 14.38 15.02 -22.10
N PHE A 164 13.61 14.80 -23.16
CA PHE A 164 12.53 13.83 -23.18
C PHE A 164 13.04 12.47 -23.66
N ILE A 165 12.60 11.41 -23.02
CA ILE A 165 13.03 10.04 -23.30
C ILE A 165 11.84 9.09 -23.32
N SER A 166 12.03 7.91 -23.94
CA SER A 166 11.12 6.79 -23.73
C SER A 166 11.18 6.31 -22.28
N ARG A 167 10.13 5.62 -21.83
CA ARG A 167 10.17 4.85 -20.59
C ARG A 167 11.47 4.01 -20.50
N PRO A 168 12.26 4.17 -19.42
CA PRO A 168 13.44 3.34 -19.20
C PRO A 168 13.07 1.87 -18.97
N ASP A 169 13.90 0.94 -19.46
CA ASP A 169 13.79 -0.47 -19.11
C ASP A 169 14.35 -0.77 -17.70
N GLU A 170 14.29 -2.03 -17.27
CA GLU A 170 14.77 -2.47 -15.94
C GLU A 170 16.28 -2.23 -15.75
N GLN A 171 17.03 -2.12 -16.85
CA GLN A 171 18.46 -1.83 -16.87
C GLN A 171 18.75 -0.32 -17.02
N GLY A 172 17.70 0.52 -17.05
CA GLY A 172 17.82 1.97 -17.18
C GLY A 172 18.09 2.46 -18.59
N HIS A 173 18.00 1.60 -19.62
CA HIS A 173 18.16 2.03 -21.00
C HIS A 173 16.91 2.76 -21.52
N PHE A 174 17.14 3.76 -22.35
CA PHE A 174 16.09 4.59 -22.95
C PHE A 174 16.50 5.07 -24.33
N LYS A 175 15.52 5.56 -25.09
CA LYS A 175 15.72 6.25 -26.37
C LYS A 175 15.34 7.73 -26.22
N PRO A 176 16.10 8.66 -26.81
CA PRO A 176 15.68 10.06 -26.88
C PRO A 176 14.32 10.18 -27.57
N TYR A 177 13.45 11.02 -27.02
CA TYR A 177 12.15 11.34 -27.58
C TYR A 177 12.22 12.69 -28.29
N VAL A 178 12.04 12.69 -29.61
CA VAL A 178 12.17 13.91 -30.42
C VAL A 178 10.90 14.75 -30.30
N THR A 179 11.04 15.98 -29.82
CA THR A 179 9.93 16.94 -29.67
C THR A 179 10.44 18.37 -29.82
N LEU A 180 9.53 19.29 -30.20
CA LEU A 180 9.78 20.74 -30.22
C LEU A 180 9.50 21.39 -28.86
N LEU A 181 8.90 20.66 -27.91
CA LEU A 181 8.67 21.13 -26.54
C LEU A 181 10.03 21.25 -25.84
N SER A 182 10.38 22.44 -25.35
CA SER A 182 11.58 22.61 -24.53
C SER A 182 11.32 22.23 -23.07
N ILE A 183 12.37 21.88 -22.33
CA ILE A 183 12.27 21.63 -20.88
C ILE A 183 11.70 22.84 -20.15
N GLN A 184 12.19 24.04 -20.48
CA GLN A 184 11.72 25.28 -19.87
C GLN A 184 10.23 25.52 -20.13
N ALA A 185 9.75 25.29 -21.35
CA ALA A 185 8.33 25.43 -21.68
C ALA A 185 7.47 24.43 -20.89
N PHE A 186 7.95 23.19 -20.73
CA PHE A 186 7.25 22.18 -19.93
C PHE A 186 7.23 22.53 -18.43
N VAL A 187 8.35 22.99 -17.87
CA VAL A 187 8.43 23.44 -16.47
C VAL A 187 7.44 24.59 -16.20
N GLN A 188 7.39 25.58 -17.10
CA GLN A 188 6.43 26.69 -17.01
C GLN A 188 4.98 26.23 -17.16
N LEU A 189 4.72 25.27 -18.04
CA LEU A 189 3.40 24.64 -18.17
C LEU A 189 2.96 24.01 -16.85
N CYS A 190 3.83 23.24 -16.19
CA CYS A 190 3.52 22.58 -14.93
C CYS A 190 3.20 23.58 -13.81
N ARG A 191 4.02 24.65 -13.67
CA ARG A 191 3.80 25.71 -12.68
C ARG A 191 2.51 26.50 -12.92
N SER A 192 2.17 26.76 -14.18
CA SER A 192 0.97 27.52 -14.56
C SER A 192 -0.32 26.68 -14.50
N LEU A 193 -0.25 25.40 -14.86
CA LEU A 193 -1.37 24.47 -14.74
C LEU A 193 -1.68 24.15 -13.27
N ASP A 194 -0.64 24.03 -12.44
CA ASP A 194 -0.72 23.77 -11.00
C ASP A 194 -1.71 22.65 -10.64
N LEU A 195 -1.42 21.44 -11.14
CA LEU A 195 -2.22 20.24 -10.88
C LEU A 195 -2.37 19.96 -9.38
N GLY A 196 -1.39 20.36 -8.57
CA GLY A 196 -1.45 20.29 -7.12
C GLY A 196 -2.59 21.11 -6.54
N THR A 197 -2.63 22.41 -6.81
CA THR A 197 -3.73 23.28 -6.34
C THR A 197 -5.08 22.80 -6.86
N LEU A 198 -5.17 22.39 -8.12
CA LEU A 198 -6.40 21.88 -8.72
C LEU A 198 -6.91 20.62 -8.00
N TYR A 199 -6.04 19.64 -7.76
CA TYR A 199 -6.42 18.40 -7.10
C TYR A 199 -6.73 18.58 -5.62
N GLN A 200 -5.95 19.39 -4.91
CA GLN A 200 -6.19 19.72 -3.51
C GLN A 200 -7.54 20.45 -3.34
N THR A 201 -7.86 21.39 -4.24
CA THR A 201 -9.16 22.08 -4.25
C THR A 201 -10.29 21.11 -4.56
N TYR A 202 -10.10 20.20 -5.52
CA TYR A 202 -11.06 19.14 -5.83
C TYR A 202 -11.34 18.26 -4.60
N LEU A 203 -10.30 17.70 -3.97
CA LEU A 203 -10.46 16.82 -2.80
C LEU A 203 -11.11 17.53 -1.63
N LYS A 204 -10.64 18.74 -1.31
CA LYS A 204 -11.21 19.56 -0.25
C LYS A 204 -12.68 19.85 -0.54
N THR A 205 -13.01 20.31 -1.74
CA THR A 205 -14.41 20.57 -2.13
C THR A 205 -15.25 19.32 -2.06
N PHE A 206 -14.74 18.17 -2.52
CA PHE A 206 -15.48 16.92 -2.51
C PHE A 206 -15.76 16.44 -1.07
N LEU A 207 -14.75 16.48 -0.21
CA LEU A 207 -14.81 16.05 1.19
C LEU A 207 -15.46 17.10 2.11
N ASP A 208 -15.48 18.37 1.75
CA ASP A 208 -16.14 19.46 2.50
C ASP A 208 -17.54 19.80 1.96
N SER A 209 -17.92 19.35 0.75
CA SER A 209 -19.15 19.80 0.08
C SER A 209 -20.40 19.54 0.92
N LYS A 210 -21.31 20.53 0.92
CA LYS A 210 -22.60 20.57 1.65
C LYS A 210 -23.63 19.52 1.21
N SER A 211 -23.23 18.48 0.48
CA SER A 211 -24.11 17.32 0.25
C SER A 211 -24.23 16.55 1.57
N GLU A 212 -25.16 16.99 2.43
CA GLU A 212 -25.45 16.35 3.71
C GLU A 212 -25.68 14.84 3.54
N ILE A 213 -26.24 14.44 2.40
CA ILE A 213 -26.45 13.05 2.02
C ILE A 213 -25.12 12.31 1.83
N TYR A 214 -24.16 12.87 1.08
CA TYR A 214 -22.87 12.22 0.86
C TYR A 214 -22.10 12.08 2.19
N GLN A 215 -22.07 13.15 3.01
CA GLN A 215 -21.38 13.14 4.30
C GLN A 215 -21.99 12.12 5.26
N SER A 216 -23.32 12.07 5.35
CA SER A 216 -24.02 11.10 6.17
C SER A 216 -23.75 9.66 5.70
N LEU A 217 -23.76 9.40 4.39
CA LEU A 217 -23.42 8.09 3.83
C LEU A 217 -21.95 7.72 4.08
N LEU A 218 -21.02 8.64 3.89
CA LEU A 218 -19.60 8.43 4.17
C LEU A 218 -19.39 8.08 5.64
N GLN A 219 -19.93 8.90 6.54
CA GLN A 219 -19.84 8.67 7.98
C GLN A 219 -20.44 7.31 8.36
N SER A 220 -21.67 7.02 7.94
CA SER A 220 -22.34 5.76 8.27
C SER A 220 -21.57 4.56 7.72
N HIS A 221 -21.19 4.57 6.43
CA HIS A 221 -20.48 3.45 5.82
C HIS A 221 -19.08 3.26 6.43
N PHE A 222 -18.37 4.34 6.76
CA PHE A 222 -17.05 4.29 7.40
C PHE A 222 -17.15 3.68 8.80
N ILE A 223 -18.09 4.16 9.62
CA ILE A 223 -18.28 3.68 10.99
C ILE A 223 -18.74 2.22 11.00
N ASP A 224 -19.73 1.86 10.17
CA ASP A 224 -20.21 0.49 10.04
C ASP A 224 -19.09 -0.45 9.63
N HIS A 225 -18.26 -0.03 8.68
CA HIS A 225 -17.08 -0.77 8.25
C HIS A 225 -16.10 -0.98 9.42
N HIS A 226 -15.61 0.08 10.07
CA HIS A 226 -14.61 -0.06 11.14
C HIS A 226 -15.14 -0.85 12.35
N LYS A 227 -16.43 -0.72 12.68
CA LYS A 227 -17.08 -1.56 13.68
C LYS A 227 -17.07 -3.03 13.29
N SER A 228 -17.39 -3.33 12.03
CA SER A 228 -17.36 -4.71 11.53
C SER A 228 -15.95 -5.30 11.50
N VAL A 229 -14.92 -4.48 11.24
CA VAL A 229 -13.52 -4.87 11.34
C VAL A 229 -13.18 -5.19 12.79
N LEU A 230 -13.39 -4.25 13.72
CA LEU A 230 -13.05 -4.46 15.14
C LEU A 230 -13.76 -5.70 15.69
N MET A 231 -15.03 -5.91 15.33
CA MET A 231 -15.80 -7.09 15.73
C MET A 231 -15.14 -8.39 15.26
N ALA A 232 -14.78 -8.48 13.98
CA ALA A 232 -14.17 -9.67 13.42
C ALA A 232 -12.76 -9.91 13.98
N ASP A 233 -11.94 -8.85 14.05
CA ASP A 233 -10.57 -8.91 14.57
C ASP A 233 -10.57 -9.30 16.06
N ALA A 234 -11.49 -8.75 16.87
CA ALA A 234 -11.64 -9.10 18.28
C ALA A 234 -12.11 -10.55 18.46
N TYR A 235 -13.02 -11.04 17.60
CA TYR A 235 -13.47 -12.43 17.66
C TYR A 235 -12.33 -13.40 17.33
N VAL A 236 -11.56 -13.12 16.27
CA VAL A 236 -10.36 -13.90 15.92
C VAL A 236 -9.32 -13.86 17.03
N ALA A 237 -9.06 -12.69 17.62
CA ALA A 237 -8.14 -12.56 18.73
C ALA A 237 -8.59 -13.39 19.95
N MET A 238 -9.90 -13.44 20.24
CA MET A 238 -10.44 -14.29 21.30
C MET A 238 -10.27 -15.78 20.97
N LEU A 239 -10.54 -16.21 19.73
CA LEU A 239 -10.34 -17.60 19.30
C LEU A 239 -8.87 -18.03 19.37
N LYS A 240 -7.95 -17.13 19.05
CA LYS A 240 -6.49 -17.37 19.15
C LYS A 240 -5.96 -17.29 20.58
N GLY A 241 -6.75 -16.80 21.53
CA GLY A 241 -6.30 -16.51 22.90
C GLY A 241 -5.42 -15.27 23.02
N ASP A 242 -5.34 -14.43 21.98
CA ASP A 242 -4.67 -13.11 22.02
C ASP A 242 -5.41 -12.12 22.95
N ILE A 243 -6.70 -12.37 23.22
CA ILE A 243 -7.50 -11.70 24.26
C ILE A 243 -8.42 -12.69 25.00
N THR A 244 -8.94 -12.28 26.16
CA THR A 244 -9.91 -13.06 26.93
C THR A 244 -11.35 -12.78 26.51
N VAL A 245 -12.29 -13.62 26.97
CA VAL A 245 -13.73 -13.40 26.76
C VAL A 245 -14.21 -12.09 27.42
N GLU A 246 -13.61 -11.69 28.54
CA GLU A 246 -13.95 -10.42 29.21
C GLU A 246 -13.49 -9.22 28.38
N HIS A 247 -12.27 -9.28 27.82
CA HIS A 247 -11.78 -8.27 26.88
C HIS A 247 -12.70 -8.17 25.65
N PHE A 248 -13.12 -9.31 25.10
CA PHE A 248 -14.05 -9.34 23.96
C PHE A 248 -15.38 -8.66 24.31
N LYS A 249 -15.99 -8.96 25.46
CA LYS A 249 -17.22 -8.29 25.93
C LYS A 249 -17.05 -6.78 26.08
N MET A 250 -15.91 -6.32 26.60
CA MET A 250 -15.59 -4.90 26.69
C MET A 250 -15.58 -4.23 25.30
N LEU A 251 -14.97 -4.87 24.31
CA LEU A 251 -14.95 -4.38 22.92
C LEU A 251 -16.35 -4.36 22.28
N LEU A 252 -17.26 -5.29 22.64
CA LEU A 252 -18.66 -5.22 22.20
C LEU A 252 -19.36 -3.95 22.69
N VAL A 253 -19.03 -3.46 23.89
CA VAL A 253 -19.55 -2.19 24.42
C VAL A 253 -18.98 -1.02 23.60
N VAL A 254 -17.68 -1.02 23.27
CA VAL A 254 -17.05 -0.02 22.38
C VAL A 254 -17.77 0.04 21.02
N ILE A 255 -18.05 -1.13 20.43
CA ILE A 255 -18.73 -1.25 19.13
C ILE A 255 -20.17 -0.73 19.19
N SER A 256 -20.85 -0.92 20.32
CA SER A 256 -22.25 -0.53 20.50
C SER A 256 -22.48 0.99 20.43
N GLY A 257 -21.45 1.81 20.68
CA GLY A 257 -21.53 3.26 20.52
C GLY A 257 -20.90 4.05 21.68
N PRO A 258 -21.22 5.34 21.82
CA PRO A 258 -20.57 6.25 22.76
C PRO A 258 -21.09 6.06 24.20
N GLN A 259 -20.95 4.85 24.74
CA GLN A 259 -21.24 4.55 26.14
C GLN A 259 -19.92 4.53 26.94
N PRO A 260 -19.93 4.93 28.22
CA PRO A 260 -18.76 4.79 29.08
C PRO A 260 -18.34 3.32 29.19
N VAL A 261 -17.20 2.98 28.59
CA VAL A 261 -16.66 1.62 28.63
C VAL A 261 -15.84 1.44 29.90
N ARG A 262 -16.09 0.34 30.61
CA ARG A 262 -15.36 -0.03 31.83
C ARG A 262 -14.96 -1.51 31.82
N ILE A 263 -13.81 -1.78 32.44
CA ILE A 263 -13.33 -3.13 32.74
C ILE A 263 -12.57 -3.07 34.06
N GLU A 264 -12.70 -4.09 34.91
CA GLU A 264 -12.11 -4.09 36.27
C GLU A 264 -12.48 -2.84 37.11
N GLY A 265 -13.66 -2.24 36.86
CA GLY A 265 -14.10 -0.99 37.49
C GLY A 265 -13.38 0.28 37.01
N LYS A 266 -12.41 0.18 36.10
CA LYS A 266 -11.67 1.32 35.51
C LYS A 266 -12.32 1.77 34.20
N PRO A 267 -12.35 3.07 33.88
CA PRO A 267 -12.74 3.54 32.55
C PRO A 267 -11.68 3.15 31.51
N VAL A 268 -12.13 2.77 30.32
CA VAL A 268 -11.28 2.49 29.17
C VAL A 268 -11.09 3.76 28.35
N TRP A 269 -9.84 4.12 28.09
CA TRP A 269 -9.44 5.25 27.28
C TRP A 269 -8.95 4.79 25.92
N TYR A 270 -9.21 5.59 24.89
CA TYR A 270 -8.73 5.35 23.54
C TYR A 270 -7.51 6.21 23.25
N ARG A 271 -6.47 5.59 22.71
CA ARG A 271 -5.17 6.18 22.44
C ARG A 271 -4.72 5.84 21.03
N SER A 272 -3.75 6.61 20.51
CA SER A 272 -3.09 6.31 19.23
C SER A 272 -1.71 5.70 19.48
N ILE A 273 -1.19 5.01 18.46
CA ILE A 273 0.19 4.54 18.43
C ILE A 273 1.04 5.60 17.74
N ARG A 274 2.17 5.96 18.35
CA ARG A 274 3.19 6.80 17.71
C ARG A 274 4.48 6.02 17.59
N MET A 275 4.95 5.86 16.35
CA MET A 275 6.22 5.23 16.03
C MET A 275 7.23 6.29 15.61
N TRP A 276 8.34 6.39 16.34
CA TRP A 276 9.23 7.56 16.27
C TRP A 276 8.42 8.85 16.45
N ASP A 277 8.33 9.69 15.42
CA ASP A 277 7.54 10.92 15.39
C ASP A 277 6.31 10.84 14.46
N MET A 278 5.94 9.63 14.04
CA MET A 278 4.81 9.36 13.13
C MET A 278 3.66 8.74 13.90
N THR A 279 2.47 9.33 13.80
CA THR A 279 1.26 8.75 14.40
C THR A 279 0.66 7.74 13.42
N LEU A 280 0.48 6.50 13.84
CA LEU A 280 -0.20 5.48 13.05
C LEU A 280 -1.71 5.76 13.06
N ARG A 281 -2.21 6.35 11.98
CA ARG A 281 -3.63 6.71 11.83
C ARG A 281 -4.47 5.47 11.63
N GLY A 282 -5.66 5.41 12.24
CA GLY A 282 -6.53 4.22 12.14
C GLY A 282 -6.26 3.14 13.19
N CYS A 283 -5.07 3.14 13.81
CA CYS A 283 -4.74 2.23 14.90
C CYS A 283 -5.22 2.77 16.25
N VAL A 284 -5.67 1.87 17.13
CA VAL A 284 -6.23 2.25 18.44
C VAL A 284 -5.60 1.41 19.55
N VAL A 285 -5.31 2.05 20.67
CA VAL A 285 -4.96 1.36 21.91
C VAL A 285 -6.08 1.59 22.92
N PHE A 286 -6.59 0.48 23.47
CA PHE A 286 -7.56 0.45 24.56
C PHE A 286 -6.82 0.33 25.88
N GLU A 287 -6.91 1.38 26.68
CA GLU A 287 -6.14 1.55 27.90
C GLU A 287 -7.06 1.72 29.12
N PRO A 288 -7.25 0.70 29.96
CA PRO A 288 -8.03 0.81 31.20
C PRO A 288 -7.22 1.58 32.25
N ARG A 289 -7.59 2.85 32.46
CA ARG A 289 -6.75 3.80 33.21
C ARG A 289 -7.57 4.70 34.12
N ILE A 290 -7.06 4.92 35.33
CA ILE A 290 -7.54 5.97 36.24
C ILE A 290 -6.62 7.19 36.10
N LYS A 291 -7.18 8.39 36.17
CA LYS A 291 -6.44 9.64 36.05
C LYS A 291 -5.20 9.63 36.96
N PHE A 292 -4.05 10.00 36.39
CA PHE A 292 -2.73 10.03 37.05
C PHE A 292 -2.09 8.69 37.40
N PHE A 293 -2.74 7.55 37.16
CA PHE A 293 -2.14 6.22 37.34
C PHE A 293 -1.86 5.59 35.98
N PRO A 294 -0.68 4.98 35.73
CA PRO A 294 -0.43 4.28 34.47
C PRO A 294 -1.35 3.07 34.33
N ALA A 295 -1.70 2.70 33.10
CA ALA A 295 -2.40 1.46 32.88
C ALA A 295 -1.48 0.25 33.10
N SER A 296 -2.03 -0.78 33.74
CA SER A 296 -1.34 -2.04 34.02
C SER A 296 -1.21 -2.94 32.80
N TRP A 297 -2.01 -2.70 31.75
CA TRP A 297 -2.01 -3.46 30.51
C TRP A 297 -2.68 -2.64 29.41
N ILE A 298 -2.47 -3.02 28.16
CA ILE A 298 -3.10 -2.41 26.99
C ILE A 298 -3.61 -3.47 26.02
N ILE A 299 -4.67 -3.17 25.28
CA ILE A 299 -5.04 -3.92 24.07
C ILE A 299 -4.79 -3.02 22.88
N VAL A 300 -4.02 -3.52 21.91
CA VAL A 300 -3.67 -2.77 20.71
C VAL A 300 -4.45 -3.37 19.53
N TRP A 301 -5.09 -2.49 18.75
CA TRP A 301 -5.77 -2.80 17.50
C TRP A 301 -5.02 -2.10 16.36
N ILE A 302 -4.38 -2.91 15.51
CA ILE A 302 -3.76 -2.51 14.24
C ILE A 302 -4.57 -3.22 13.17
N PRO A 303 -5.56 -2.54 12.58
CA PRO A 303 -6.51 -3.21 11.71
C PRO A 303 -5.83 -3.94 10.55
N GLY A 304 -6.14 -5.22 10.39
CA GLY A 304 -5.56 -6.03 9.33
C GLY A 304 -4.09 -6.46 9.49
N ASP A 305 -3.48 -6.26 10.66
CA ASP A 305 -2.13 -6.77 10.97
C ASP A 305 -2.03 -8.28 10.69
N PRO A 306 -1.07 -8.74 9.86
CA PRO A 306 -0.97 -10.15 9.46
C PRO A 306 -0.67 -11.11 10.60
N HIS A 307 -0.14 -10.63 11.73
CA HIS A 307 0.19 -11.45 12.89
C HIS A 307 -0.90 -11.36 13.96
N HIS A 308 -1.21 -10.12 14.37
CA HIS A 308 -2.09 -9.84 15.51
C HIS A 308 -2.91 -8.56 15.26
N PRO A 309 -4.03 -8.63 14.52
CA PRO A 309 -4.93 -7.50 14.29
C PRO A 309 -5.34 -6.81 15.59
N LEU A 310 -5.63 -7.62 16.61
CA LEU A 310 -5.95 -7.16 17.95
C LEU A 310 -5.30 -8.07 18.99
N LYS A 311 -4.59 -7.50 19.97
CA LYS A 311 -3.87 -8.27 20.98
C LYS A 311 -3.69 -7.55 22.31
N TYR A 312 -3.78 -8.33 23.39
CA TYR A 312 -3.43 -7.91 24.74
C TYR A 312 -1.91 -7.89 24.96
N TYR A 313 -1.44 -6.85 25.65
CA TYR A 313 -0.07 -6.74 26.15
C TYR A 313 -0.08 -6.39 27.64
N SER A 314 0.73 -7.11 28.41
CA SER A 314 0.86 -6.92 29.86
C SER A 314 1.59 -5.62 30.25
N SER A 315 2.22 -4.93 29.30
CA SER A 315 2.84 -3.62 29.52
C SER A 315 3.09 -2.90 28.19
N HIS A 316 3.42 -1.61 28.27
CA HIS A 316 3.89 -0.82 27.12
C HIS A 316 5.22 -1.38 26.55
N ASP A 317 6.12 -1.86 27.42
CA ASP A 317 7.40 -2.45 27.00
C ASP A 317 7.20 -3.75 26.22
N ALA A 318 6.23 -4.58 26.62
CA ALA A 318 5.89 -5.81 25.90
C ALA A 318 5.37 -5.50 24.49
N PHE A 319 4.56 -4.44 24.36
CA PHE A 319 4.11 -3.96 23.05
C PHE A 319 5.28 -3.42 22.20
N GLN A 320 6.16 -2.61 22.78
CA GLN A 320 7.33 -2.08 22.07
C GLN A 320 8.26 -3.21 21.58
N ALA A 321 8.50 -4.23 22.41
CA ALA A 321 9.30 -5.39 22.04
C ALA A 321 8.69 -6.15 20.85
N GLU A 322 7.37 -6.32 20.84
CA GLU A 322 6.66 -6.97 19.73
C GLU A 322 6.71 -6.14 18.45
N MET A 323 6.54 -4.81 18.52
CA MET A 323 6.68 -3.94 17.35
C MET A 323 8.10 -3.99 16.78
N LYS A 324 9.12 -4.01 17.64
CA LYS A 324 10.51 -4.20 17.24
C LYS A 324 10.69 -5.53 16.52
N ARG A 325 10.14 -6.62 17.07
CA ARG A 325 10.21 -7.96 16.47
C ARG A 325 9.59 -7.97 15.07
N LYS A 326 8.38 -7.42 14.90
CA LYS A 326 7.66 -7.41 13.60
C LYS A 326 8.33 -6.55 12.52
N LEU A 327 9.04 -5.49 12.91
CA LEU A 327 9.77 -4.62 11.98
C LEU A 327 11.21 -5.06 11.70
N THR A 328 11.73 -6.02 12.46
CA THR A 328 13.05 -6.61 12.22
C THR A 328 12.94 -7.64 11.11
N PRO A 329 13.73 -7.56 10.02
CA PRO A 329 13.70 -8.56 8.97
C PRO A 329 14.05 -9.97 9.51
N GLU A 330 13.21 -10.97 9.22
CA GLU A 330 13.54 -12.36 9.52
C GLU A 330 14.69 -12.79 8.60
N ARG A 331 15.88 -13.03 9.17
CA ARG A 331 17.08 -13.64 8.54
C ARG A 331 17.20 -13.32 7.05
N LEU A 332 17.91 -12.23 6.71
CA LEU A 332 18.26 -11.88 5.33
C LEU A 332 18.91 -13.07 4.61
N THR A 333 18.13 -13.86 3.85
CA THR A 333 18.63 -14.90 2.95
C THR A 333 19.42 -14.29 1.80
N VAL A 334 19.17 -13.00 1.53
CA VAL A 334 19.92 -12.15 0.62
C VAL A 334 20.59 -11.04 1.44
N PRO A 335 21.93 -11.04 1.59
CA PRO A 335 22.62 -9.89 2.14
C PRO A 335 22.27 -8.66 1.30
N ARG A 336 21.89 -7.53 1.94
CA ARG A 336 21.75 -6.21 1.29
C ARG A 336 20.53 -6.07 0.36
N SER A 337 19.35 -6.46 0.85
CA SER A 337 18.09 -6.10 0.19
C SER A 337 17.83 -4.59 0.29
N HIS A 338 17.31 -4.01 -0.78
CA HIS A 338 16.84 -2.62 -0.84
C HIS A 338 15.32 -2.51 -0.64
N GLU A 339 14.61 -3.64 -0.67
CA GLU A 339 13.15 -3.67 -0.56
C GLU A 339 12.72 -3.83 0.90
N LEU A 340 11.72 -3.04 1.31
CA LEU A 340 11.07 -3.18 2.60
C LEU A 340 10.43 -4.57 2.76
N THR A 341 10.42 -5.11 3.99
CA THR A 341 9.69 -6.36 4.28
C THR A 341 8.18 -6.16 4.12
N ALA A 342 7.43 -7.24 3.92
CA ALA A 342 5.98 -7.17 3.79
C ALA A 342 5.29 -6.46 4.97
N TYR A 343 5.78 -6.66 6.20
CA TYR A 343 5.23 -5.98 7.38
C TYR A 343 5.59 -4.48 7.43
N GLN A 344 6.81 -4.12 7.04
CA GLN A 344 7.22 -2.71 6.92
C GLN A 344 6.40 -1.97 5.86
N GLN A 345 6.17 -2.60 4.70
CA GLN A 345 5.29 -2.07 3.66
C GLN A 345 3.84 -1.94 4.18
N PHE A 346 3.32 -2.98 4.84
CA PHE A 346 1.99 -2.94 5.45
C PHE A 346 1.83 -1.77 6.41
N LEU A 347 2.79 -1.53 7.31
CA LEU A 347 2.66 -0.48 8.32
C LEU A 347 2.66 0.94 7.72
N SER A 348 3.32 1.12 6.57
CA SER A 348 3.41 2.43 5.89
C SER A 348 2.04 3.03 5.54
N GLN A 349 1.00 2.20 5.36
CA GLN A 349 -0.35 2.65 5.04
C GLN A 349 -1.01 3.49 6.16
N PHE A 350 -0.54 3.33 7.40
CA PHE A 350 -1.04 4.09 8.55
C PHE A 350 -0.26 5.40 8.75
N ILE A 351 0.78 5.64 7.97
CA ILE A 351 1.68 6.80 8.05
C ILE A 351 1.35 7.78 6.92
N ASP A 352 1.39 9.07 7.22
CA ASP A 352 1.18 10.14 6.24
C ASP A 352 2.20 10.07 5.12
N GLN A 353 1.76 10.28 3.88
CA GLN A 353 2.60 10.13 2.69
C GLN A 353 3.84 11.04 2.76
N SER A 354 3.70 12.25 3.32
CA SER A 354 4.81 13.17 3.56
C SER A 354 5.89 12.65 4.51
N GLN A 355 5.56 11.68 5.36
CA GLN A 355 6.47 11.08 6.34
C GLN A 355 7.10 9.77 5.85
N HIS A 356 6.69 9.24 4.69
CA HIS A 356 7.27 8.01 4.12
C HIS A 356 8.79 8.07 3.91
N PRO A 357 9.40 9.20 3.50
CA PRO A 357 10.85 9.31 3.41
C PRO A 357 11.56 9.09 4.74
N GLU A 358 11.09 9.74 5.79
CA GLU A 358 11.65 9.52 7.13
C GLU A 358 11.37 8.08 7.60
N TYR A 359 10.21 7.51 7.29
CA TYR A 359 9.87 6.13 7.65
C TYR A 359 10.85 5.13 7.03
N TYR A 360 11.11 5.26 5.72
CA TYR A 360 12.06 4.43 5.00
C TYR A 360 13.49 4.62 5.51
N ASN A 361 13.89 5.87 5.78
CA ASN A 361 15.20 6.18 6.33
C ASN A 361 15.45 5.51 7.68
N ARG A 362 14.43 5.38 8.52
CA ARG A 362 14.52 4.70 9.83
C ARG A 362 14.62 3.19 9.76
N LEU A 363 14.22 2.59 8.63
CA LEU A 363 14.26 1.15 8.37
C LEU A 363 15.49 0.71 7.56
N THR A 364 16.24 1.66 7.03
CA THR A 364 17.39 1.41 6.17
C THR A 364 18.64 2.08 6.70
N GLU A 365 19.80 1.64 6.25
CA GLU A 365 21.10 2.22 6.60
C GLU A 365 21.90 2.54 5.32
N PRO A 366 22.72 3.61 5.32
CA PRO A 366 23.60 3.91 4.21
C PRO A 366 24.56 2.76 3.94
N PHE A 367 24.72 2.40 2.68
CA PHE A 367 25.65 1.39 2.19
C PHE A 367 26.52 1.99 1.10
N THR A 368 27.81 2.15 1.39
CA THR A 368 28.78 2.63 0.42
C THR A 368 29.30 1.45 -0.41
N HIS A 369 29.16 1.54 -1.73
CA HIS A 369 29.60 0.50 -2.66
C HIS A 369 31.12 0.56 -2.86
N ALA A 370 31.86 -0.34 -2.17
CA ALA A 370 33.32 -0.57 -2.34
C ALA A 370 34.20 0.72 -2.19
N PRO A 371 35.56 0.67 -2.25
CA PRO A 371 36.36 1.81 -1.77
C PRO A 371 36.07 3.07 -2.59
N PRO A 372 36.17 4.27 -1.97
CA PRO A 372 35.90 5.52 -2.67
C PRO A 372 36.67 5.53 -3.99
N PRO A 373 36.01 5.89 -5.10
CA PRO A 373 36.66 5.92 -6.40
C PRO A 373 37.94 6.77 -6.33
N PRO A 374 39.02 6.38 -7.04
CA PRO A 374 40.27 7.12 -6.99
C PRO A 374 40.03 8.55 -7.48
N VAL A 375 40.66 9.53 -6.80
CA VAL A 375 40.69 10.93 -7.25
C VAL A 375 41.22 10.95 -8.69
N VAL A 376 40.42 11.48 -9.62
CA VAL A 376 40.83 11.59 -11.02
C VAL A 376 41.72 12.82 -11.16
N LEU A 377 43.02 12.59 -11.36
CA LEU A 377 44.01 13.65 -11.51
C LEU A 377 43.84 14.43 -12.83
N PRO A 378 44.39 15.66 -12.94
CA PRO A 378 44.37 16.43 -14.18
C PRO A 378 44.89 15.61 -15.38
N GLY A 379 44.11 15.57 -16.46
CA GLY A 379 44.36 14.75 -17.65
C GLY A 379 43.69 13.37 -17.64
N GLY A 380 43.14 12.94 -16.50
CA GLY A 380 42.31 11.73 -16.40
C GLY A 380 40.92 11.92 -17.03
N THR A 381 40.23 10.81 -17.31
CA THR A 381 38.89 10.82 -17.91
C THR A 381 37.90 10.14 -16.96
N VAL A 382 36.82 10.83 -16.64
CA VAL A 382 35.66 10.27 -15.91
C VAL A 382 34.65 9.80 -16.95
N THR A 383 34.11 8.61 -16.78
CA THR A 383 33.04 8.05 -17.63
C THR A 383 31.87 7.61 -16.76
N ASP A 384 30.65 7.70 -17.29
CA ASP A 384 29.48 7.07 -16.67
C ASP A 384 29.66 5.55 -16.51
N GLU A 385 28.83 4.92 -15.67
CA GLU A 385 28.77 3.46 -15.49
C GLU A 385 28.57 2.71 -16.83
N ASP A 386 27.86 3.34 -17.77
CA ASP A 386 27.60 2.81 -19.12
C ASP A 386 28.62 3.26 -20.20
N GLY A 387 29.61 4.09 -19.85
CA GLY A 387 30.62 4.60 -20.79
C GLY A 387 30.08 5.53 -21.88
N ARG A 388 28.86 6.05 -21.75
CA ARG A 388 28.15 6.81 -22.79
C ARG A 388 28.64 8.25 -22.94
N TRP A 389 29.13 8.85 -21.87
CA TRP A 389 29.73 10.18 -21.87
C TRP A 389 31.06 10.13 -21.12
N SER A 390 31.97 11.04 -21.48
CA SER A 390 33.27 11.16 -20.84
C SER A 390 33.68 12.61 -20.65
N ILE A 391 34.21 12.94 -19.47
CA ILE A 391 34.70 14.28 -19.12
C ILE A 391 36.19 14.17 -18.82
N ARG A 392 36.99 15.04 -19.44
CA ARG A 392 38.41 15.17 -19.13
C ARG A 392 38.59 16.09 -17.92
N ALA A 393 39.22 15.58 -16.88
CA ALA A 393 39.50 16.33 -15.66
C ALA A 393 40.58 17.39 -15.93
N ASN A 394 40.25 18.67 -15.77
CA ASN A 394 41.22 19.77 -15.81
C ASN A 394 41.81 20.10 -14.44
N SER A 395 41.26 19.51 -13.38
CA SER A 395 41.67 19.61 -11.98
C SER A 395 41.35 18.28 -11.28
N PRO A 396 41.91 17.97 -10.10
CA PRO A 396 41.55 16.76 -9.38
C PRO A 396 40.03 16.69 -9.13
N ILE A 397 39.37 15.62 -9.57
CA ILE A 397 37.95 15.37 -9.33
C ILE A 397 37.83 14.28 -8.28
N ASP A 398 37.22 14.62 -7.14
CA ASP A 398 36.82 13.64 -6.13
C ASP A 398 35.48 13.06 -6.55
N LEU A 399 35.46 11.78 -6.92
CA LEU A 399 34.24 11.12 -7.36
C LEU A 399 33.43 10.74 -6.10
N PRO A 400 32.13 11.10 -6.03
CA PRO A 400 31.32 10.77 -4.88
C PRO A 400 31.23 9.24 -4.74
N ALA A 401 31.47 8.72 -3.53
CA ALA A 401 31.27 7.31 -3.26
C ALA A 401 29.78 6.99 -3.43
N PHE A 402 29.46 6.09 -4.37
CA PHE A 402 28.08 5.68 -4.61
C PHE A 402 27.51 5.04 -3.34
N THR A 403 26.56 5.72 -2.71
CA THR A 403 25.95 5.31 -1.44
C THR A 403 24.48 5.01 -1.70
N SER A 404 24.11 3.73 -1.58
CA SER A 404 22.72 3.30 -1.57
C SER A 404 22.22 3.18 -0.13
N ARG A 405 20.94 2.81 0.04
CA ARG A 405 20.39 2.45 1.34
C ARG A 405 19.90 1.02 1.29
N VAL A 406 20.35 0.20 2.23
CA VAL A 406 19.93 -1.19 2.37
C VAL A 406 19.11 -1.36 3.64
N LEU A 407 18.29 -2.41 3.69
CA LEU A 407 17.54 -2.75 4.90
C LEU A 407 18.45 -2.87 6.12
N SER A 408 18.10 -2.17 7.19
CA SER A 408 18.80 -2.32 8.45
C SER A 408 18.42 -3.65 9.10
N ALA A 409 19.43 -4.39 9.55
CA ALA A 409 19.22 -5.68 10.21
C ALA A 409 18.54 -5.56 11.59
N ALA A 410 18.60 -4.39 12.22
CA ALA A 410 18.03 -4.14 13.54
C ALA A 410 17.59 -2.68 13.69
N PRO A 411 16.47 -2.27 13.05
CA PRO A 411 16.01 -0.89 13.11
C PRO A 411 15.73 -0.47 14.57
N ALA A 412 16.10 0.77 14.91
CA ALA A 412 15.92 1.33 16.25
C ALA A 412 14.45 1.73 16.50
N VAL A 413 13.56 0.75 16.59
CA VAL A 413 12.11 0.94 16.74
C VAL A 413 11.78 1.56 18.10
N ASN A 414 11.08 2.69 18.06
CA ASN A 414 10.47 3.31 19.23
C ASN A 414 8.96 3.41 18.96
N ALA A 415 8.15 2.68 19.73
CA ALA A 415 6.70 2.73 19.67
C ALA A 415 6.17 3.18 21.03
N SER A 416 5.36 4.24 21.02
CA SER A 416 4.76 4.83 22.21
C SER A 416 3.25 4.95 22.04
N VAL A 417 2.54 5.06 23.16
CA VAL A 417 1.09 5.26 23.19
C VAL A 417 0.83 6.73 23.54
N VAL A 418 0.03 7.41 22.74
CA VAL A 418 -0.27 8.84 22.88
C VAL A 418 -1.78 9.09 22.95
N PRO A 419 -2.24 10.18 23.58
CA PRO A 419 -3.66 10.53 23.59
C PRO A 419 -4.25 10.60 22.17
N LEU A 420 -5.44 10.03 21.96
CA LEU A 420 -6.16 10.13 20.69
C LEU A 420 -6.53 11.59 20.36
N ASN A 421 -6.77 12.41 21.40
CA ASN A 421 -6.90 13.86 21.31
C ASN A 421 -5.75 14.55 22.05
N PRO A 422 -4.73 15.10 21.36
CA PRO A 422 -3.60 15.75 22.01
C PRO A 422 -3.96 17.02 22.81
N ARG A 423 -5.10 17.66 22.50
CA ARG A 423 -5.53 18.90 23.19
C ARG A 423 -6.16 18.63 24.54
N ASP A 424 -6.74 17.45 24.73
CA ASP A 424 -7.33 17.02 25.99
C ASP A 424 -7.24 15.49 26.11
N GLU A 425 -6.26 15.04 26.89
CA GLU A 425 -6.01 13.63 27.17
C GLU A 425 -7.18 12.95 27.90
N TRP A 426 -8.00 13.72 28.62
CA TRP A 426 -9.07 13.23 29.49
C TRP A 426 -10.47 13.47 28.92
N TYR A 427 -10.55 13.85 27.65
CA TYR A 427 -11.81 13.93 26.90
C TYR A 427 -12.17 12.54 26.35
N GLN A 428 -13.34 12.01 26.76
CA GLN A 428 -13.91 10.80 26.14
C GLN A 428 -14.44 11.13 24.76
N ALA A 429 -13.54 11.10 23.77
CA ALA A 429 -13.92 11.27 22.38
C ALA A 429 -14.77 10.09 21.89
N ASP A 430 -15.72 10.39 21.00
CA ASP A 430 -16.32 9.36 20.16
C ASP A 430 -15.23 8.77 19.24
N LEU A 431 -14.81 7.54 19.55
CA LEU A 431 -13.76 6.83 18.83
C LEU A 431 -14.01 6.84 17.33
N TRP A 432 -15.25 6.53 16.92
CA TRP A 432 -15.59 6.31 15.52
C TRP A 432 -15.56 7.61 14.74
N GLN A 433 -16.02 8.71 15.35
CA GLN A 433 -15.87 10.04 14.75
C GLN A 433 -14.40 10.47 14.66
N LYS A 434 -13.58 10.18 15.68
CA LYS A 434 -12.15 10.52 15.63
C LYS A 434 -11.38 9.74 14.57
N LEU A 435 -11.71 8.47 14.35
CA LEU A 435 -11.13 7.70 13.25
C LEU A 435 -11.54 8.27 11.89
N LEU A 436 -12.81 8.68 11.73
CA LEU A 436 -13.28 9.33 10.50
C LEU A 436 -12.58 10.67 10.24
N GLU A 437 -12.51 11.54 11.25
CA GLU A 437 -11.76 12.81 11.18
C GLU A 437 -10.30 12.56 10.81
N GLY A 438 -9.68 11.51 11.38
CA GLY A 438 -8.32 11.10 11.10
C GLY A 438 -8.12 10.66 9.64
N MET A 439 -9.04 9.87 9.10
CA MET A 439 -9.03 9.42 7.70
C MET A 439 -9.19 10.58 6.73
N ILE A 440 -10.13 11.50 6.98
CA ILE A 440 -10.33 12.68 6.13
C ILE A 440 -9.07 13.55 6.12
N LYS A 441 -8.49 13.82 7.31
CA LYS A 441 -7.23 14.58 7.43
C LYS A 441 -6.08 13.90 6.70
N LYS A 442 -5.95 12.58 6.83
CA LYS A 442 -4.94 11.80 6.11
C LYS A 442 -5.12 11.94 4.60
N THR A 443 -6.34 11.72 4.10
CA THR A 443 -6.65 11.79 2.66
C THR A 443 -6.28 13.15 2.06
N LEU A 444 -6.59 14.24 2.75
CA LEU A 444 -6.23 15.59 2.32
C LEU A 444 -4.71 15.83 2.37
N ALA A 445 -4.03 15.38 3.43
CA ALA A 445 -2.59 15.52 3.58
C ALA A 445 -1.79 14.68 2.57
N ASP A 446 -2.23 13.45 2.31
CA ASP A 446 -1.65 12.57 1.29
C ASP A 446 -1.87 13.17 -0.10
N GLY A 447 -3.07 13.68 -0.40
CA GLY A 447 -3.36 14.36 -1.65
C GLY A 447 -2.42 15.55 -1.92
N ARG A 448 -2.15 16.38 -0.91
CA ARG A 448 -1.17 17.48 -0.98
C ARG A 448 0.27 17.02 -1.17
N SER A 449 0.62 15.85 -0.63
CA SER A 449 1.97 15.28 -0.75
C SER A 449 2.21 14.61 -2.12
N LEU A 450 1.14 14.12 -2.77
CA LEU A 450 1.20 13.45 -4.07
C LEU A 450 1.00 14.41 -5.24
N ALA A 451 0.26 15.50 -5.03
CA ALA A 451 0.03 16.56 -6.00
C ALA A 451 0.46 17.89 -5.38
N ILE A 452 1.71 18.25 -5.61
CA ILE A 452 2.40 19.40 -5.00
C ILE A 452 1.94 20.66 -5.72
N SER A 453 1.44 21.64 -4.97
CA SER A 453 1.06 22.93 -5.56
C SER A 453 2.29 23.77 -5.90
N THR A 454 2.14 24.77 -6.77
CA THR A 454 3.24 25.69 -7.09
C THR A 454 3.69 26.43 -5.82
N GLU A 455 2.75 26.81 -4.96
CA GLU A 455 3.03 27.41 -3.65
C GLU A 455 3.83 26.46 -2.73
N ASP A 456 3.48 25.17 -2.68
CA ASP A 456 4.18 24.18 -1.86
C ASP A 456 5.59 23.87 -2.39
N ALA A 457 5.75 23.83 -3.71
CA ALA A 457 7.07 23.69 -4.34
C ALA A 457 7.98 24.86 -3.95
N ASP A 458 7.48 26.10 -4.06
CA ASP A 458 8.24 27.29 -3.73
C ASP A 458 8.52 27.41 -2.21
N ALA A 459 7.58 27.00 -1.36
CA ALA A 459 7.80 26.96 0.09
C ALA A 459 8.84 25.89 0.48
N ALA A 460 8.91 24.79 -0.25
CA ALA A 460 9.84 23.71 0.00
C ALA A 460 11.30 24.12 -0.26
N TYR A 461 11.55 24.94 -1.29
CA TYR A 461 12.87 25.54 -1.57
C TYR A 461 13.49 26.22 -0.33
N LEU A 462 12.66 26.92 0.45
CA LEU A 462 13.12 27.62 1.67
C LEU A 462 13.50 26.68 2.83
N VAL A 463 13.02 25.44 2.83
CA VAL A 463 13.20 24.46 3.91
C VAL A 463 14.20 23.35 3.53
N ARG A 464 14.43 23.09 2.23
CA ARG A 464 15.14 21.89 1.72
C ARG A 464 16.64 22.07 1.48
N ARG A 465 17.42 22.38 2.52
CA ARG A 465 18.88 22.19 2.45
C ARG A 465 19.34 20.73 2.70
N THR A 466 18.43 19.77 2.97
CA THR A 466 18.84 18.48 3.58
C THR A 466 18.07 17.19 3.23
N SER A 467 17.34 17.01 2.12
CA SER A 467 16.80 15.66 1.81
C SER A 467 16.61 15.32 0.33
N HIS A 468 17.24 14.22 -0.11
CA HIS A 468 17.02 13.52 -1.38
C HIS A 468 15.64 12.84 -1.41
N TYR A 469 14.65 13.47 -2.04
CA TYR A 469 13.27 12.94 -2.17
C TYR A 469 13.09 11.95 -3.32
N PHE A 470 14.09 11.76 -4.18
CA PHE A 470 13.87 11.19 -5.49
C PHE A 470 13.70 9.66 -5.51
N GLY A 471 14.29 8.94 -4.55
CA GLY A 471 14.28 7.47 -4.55
C GLY A 471 12.97 6.79 -4.14
N LEU A 472 11.97 7.53 -3.65
CA LEU A 472 10.80 6.96 -2.96
C LEU A 472 9.44 7.26 -3.63
N PHE A 473 9.42 8.16 -4.62
CA PHE A 473 8.18 8.50 -5.33
C PHE A 473 7.71 7.38 -6.27
N THR A 474 8.58 6.42 -6.59
CA THR A 474 8.25 5.24 -7.42
C THR A 474 7.30 4.26 -6.73
N LEU A 475 7.06 4.36 -5.42
CA LEU A 475 6.43 3.26 -4.70
C LEU A 475 4.89 3.17 -4.82
N VAL A 476 4.10 4.24 -4.96
CA VAL A 476 2.62 4.07 -5.02
C VAL A 476 1.89 5.16 -5.82
N LEU A 477 1.70 4.94 -7.12
CA LEU A 477 0.64 5.61 -7.91
C LEU A 477 -0.59 4.71 -8.14
N ASN A 478 -0.87 3.76 -7.23
CA ASN A 478 -2.16 3.08 -7.19
C ASN A 478 -3.08 3.77 -6.18
N THR A 479 -3.66 4.90 -6.62
CA THR A 479 -4.29 5.92 -5.77
C THR A 479 -5.65 5.54 -5.17
N VAL A 480 -6.18 4.36 -5.49
CA VAL A 480 -7.41 3.84 -4.83
C VAL A 480 -7.10 3.27 -3.44
N SER A 481 -5.83 2.96 -3.14
CA SER A 481 -5.43 2.38 -1.84
C SER A 481 -5.38 3.39 -0.68
N PHE A 482 -5.45 4.70 -0.95
CA PHE A 482 -5.29 5.75 0.07
C PHE A 482 -6.43 5.85 1.07
N VAL A 483 -7.58 5.27 0.75
CA VAL A 483 -8.83 5.65 1.41
C VAL A 483 -9.30 4.65 2.47
N VAL A 484 -9.02 3.36 2.29
CA VAL A 484 -9.34 2.32 3.28
C VAL A 484 -8.15 1.36 3.35
N PRO A 485 -7.23 1.57 4.30
CA PRO A 485 -5.95 0.86 4.31
C PRO A 485 -6.05 -0.66 4.49
N GLU A 486 -7.16 -1.18 4.99
CA GLU A 486 -7.14 -2.47 5.67
C GLU A 486 -7.37 -3.68 4.76
N LEU A 487 -6.32 -4.14 4.10
CA LEU A 487 -6.27 -5.48 3.51
C LEU A 487 -5.96 -6.49 4.63
N GLY A 488 -6.96 -6.86 5.42
CA GLY A 488 -6.77 -7.72 6.59
C GLY A 488 -6.35 -9.15 6.24
N LEU A 489 -5.05 -9.40 6.12
CA LEU A 489 -4.48 -10.66 5.61
C LEU A 489 -4.91 -11.88 6.43
N VAL A 490 -4.99 -11.78 7.77
CA VAL A 490 -5.51 -12.85 8.63
C VAL A 490 -6.94 -13.22 8.26
N MET A 491 -7.77 -12.21 8.00
CA MET A 491 -9.17 -12.40 7.64
C MET A 491 -9.33 -12.91 6.21
N LEU A 492 -8.48 -12.47 5.28
CA LEU A 492 -8.45 -13.01 3.92
C LEU A 492 -8.03 -14.49 3.92
N GLY A 493 -7.06 -14.88 4.75
CA GLY A 493 -6.71 -16.28 4.96
C GLY A 493 -7.87 -17.08 5.56
N ALA A 494 -8.54 -16.54 6.58
CA ALA A 494 -9.70 -17.20 7.20
C ALA A 494 -10.85 -17.38 6.20
N MET A 495 -11.08 -16.39 5.32
CA MET A 495 -12.01 -16.48 4.20
C MET A 495 -11.64 -17.59 3.22
N ALA A 496 -10.36 -17.68 2.86
CA ALA A 496 -9.85 -18.68 1.95
C ALA A 496 -10.06 -20.11 2.50
N VAL A 497 -9.64 -20.35 3.74
CA VAL A 497 -9.86 -21.62 4.45
C VAL A 497 -11.34 -21.95 4.58
N GLN A 498 -12.17 -20.95 4.87
CA GLN A 498 -13.62 -21.15 4.95
C GLN A 498 -14.22 -21.58 3.62
N LEU A 499 -13.88 -20.89 2.51
CA LEU A 499 -14.41 -21.25 1.19
C LEU A 499 -13.93 -22.65 0.77
N LEU A 500 -12.68 -22.98 1.06
CA LEU A 500 -12.13 -24.32 0.86
C LEU A 500 -12.95 -25.35 1.66
N HIS A 501 -13.24 -25.10 2.93
CA HIS A 501 -14.00 -26.02 3.78
C HIS A 501 -15.48 -26.16 3.38
N GLU A 502 -16.04 -25.13 2.74
CA GLU A 502 -17.40 -25.16 2.21
C GLU A 502 -17.50 -25.90 0.88
N THR A 503 -16.46 -25.82 0.06
CA THR A 503 -16.41 -26.42 -1.28
C THR A 503 -15.88 -27.85 -1.24
N ILE A 504 -14.93 -28.13 -0.36
CA ILE A 504 -14.16 -29.37 -0.29
C ILE A 504 -14.21 -29.93 1.15
N GLU A 505 -14.61 -31.18 1.27
CA GLU A 505 -14.61 -31.97 2.49
C GLU A 505 -13.22 -32.58 2.73
N GLY A 506 -12.77 -32.66 3.98
CA GLY A 506 -11.52 -33.36 4.32
C GLY A 506 -10.22 -32.55 4.10
N ILE A 507 -10.29 -31.27 3.76
CA ILE A 507 -9.10 -30.40 3.55
C ILE A 507 -8.13 -30.35 4.75
N VAL A 508 -8.59 -30.73 5.95
CA VAL A 508 -7.77 -30.75 7.17
C VAL A 508 -6.67 -31.81 7.08
N GLU A 509 -6.86 -32.84 6.25
CA GLU A 509 -5.91 -33.95 6.06
C GLU A 509 -4.92 -33.69 4.91
N TRP A 510 -5.08 -32.58 4.20
CA TRP A 510 -4.27 -32.25 3.03
C TRP A 510 -2.91 -31.67 3.40
N SER A 511 -1.92 -31.86 2.51
CA SER A 511 -0.64 -31.19 2.67
C SER A 511 -0.79 -29.69 2.42
N ALA A 512 0.15 -28.90 2.95
CA ALA A 512 0.21 -27.46 2.76
C ALA A 512 0.07 -27.08 1.26
N GLY A 513 0.92 -27.68 0.41
CA GLY A 513 0.91 -27.43 -1.03
C GLY A 513 -0.42 -27.79 -1.73
N ASP A 514 -1.13 -28.81 -1.26
CA ASP A 514 -2.44 -29.19 -1.81
C ASP A 514 -3.51 -28.14 -1.47
N VAL A 515 -3.50 -27.63 -0.23
CA VAL A 515 -4.40 -26.55 0.21
C VAL A 515 -4.14 -25.28 -0.60
N GLN A 516 -2.87 -24.92 -0.79
CA GLN A 516 -2.48 -23.75 -1.58
C GLN A 516 -2.89 -23.91 -3.05
N SER A 517 -2.65 -25.08 -3.65
CA SER A 517 -3.03 -25.36 -5.05
C SER A 517 -4.55 -25.29 -5.27
N ALA A 518 -5.35 -25.80 -4.33
CA ALA A 518 -6.80 -25.69 -4.38
C ALA A 518 -7.29 -24.25 -4.21
N TRP A 519 -6.63 -23.46 -3.37
CA TRP A 519 -6.93 -22.04 -3.22
C TRP A 519 -6.64 -21.24 -4.49
N GLU A 520 -5.51 -21.49 -5.14
CA GLU A 520 -5.16 -20.86 -6.42
C GLU A 520 -6.25 -21.12 -7.45
N HIS A 521 -6.70 -22.37 -7.58
CA HIS A 521 -7.79 -22.70 -8.50
C HIS A 521 -9.12 -22.00 -8.13
N LEU A 522 -9.54 -22.02 -6.86
CA LEU A 522 -10.78 -21.36 -6.43
C LEU A 522 -10.72 -19.85 -6.63
N SER A 523 -9.60 -19.22 -6.30
CA SER A 523 -9.41 -17.77 -6.43
C SER A 523 -9.36 -17.31 -7.89
N ASP A 524 -8.81 -18.13 -8.81
CA ASP A 524 -8.90 -17.90 -10.26
C ASP A 524 -10.34 -17.97 -10.77
N VAL A 525 -11.16 -18.88 -10.25
CA VAL A 525 -12.60 -18.93 -10.59
C VAL A 525 -13.32 -17.68 -10.06
N ILE A 526 -13.01 -17.21 -8.85
CA ILE A 526 -13.56 -15.95 -8.30
C ILE A 526 -13.21 -14.78 -9.22
N GLU A 527 -11.95 -14.66 -9.62
CA GLU A 527 -11.47 -13.58 -10.51
C GLU A 527 -12.20 -13.60 -11.85
N ASN A 528 -12.38 -14.78 -12.44
CA ASN A 528 -13.09 -14.92 -13.71
C ASN A 528 -14.59 -14.63 -13.61
N LEU A 529 -15.27 -15.07 -12.56
CA LEU A 529 -16.66 -14.70 -12.31
C LEU A 529 -16.82 -13.19 -12.15
N ALA A 530 -15.86 -12.55 -11.50
CA ALA A 530 -15.81 -11.11 -11.33
C ALA A 530 -15.61 -10.36 -12.66
N ILE A 531 -14.70 -10.83 -13.51
CA ILE A 531 -14.47 -10.26 -14.85
C ILE A 531 -15.74 -10.39 -15.71
N ALA A 532 -16.38 -11.56 -15.69
CA ALA A 532 -17.63 -11.79 -16.40
C ALA A 532 -18.77 -10.89 -15.90
N ALA A 533 -18.91 -10.73 -14.58
CA ALA A 533 -19.91 -9.84 -13.99
C ALA A 533 -19.69 -8.36 -14.38
N ALA A 534 -18.45 -7.96 -14.68
CA ALA A 534 -18.10 -6.63 -15.18
C ALA A 534 -18.23 -6.50 -16.72
N GLY A 535 -18.67 -7.55 -17.43
CA GLY A 535 -18.79 -7.56 -18.89
C GLY A 535 -17.47 -7.77 -19.64
N GLY A 536 -16.41 -8.18 -18.95
CA GLY A 536 -15.10 -8.46 -19.54
C GLY A 536 -14.99 -9.85 -20.18
N VAL A 537 -13.93 -10.06 -20.97
CA VAL A 537 -13.61 -11.35 -21.57
C VAL A 537 -13.09 -12.31 -20.50
N LEU A 538 -13.69 -13.51 -20.40
CA LEU A 538 -13.26 -14.56 -19.48
C LEU A 538 -11.83 -15.00 -19.77
N LEU A 539 -10.99 -15.05 -18.73
CA LEU A 539 -9.68 -15.67 -18.81
C LEU A 539 -9.82 -17.18 -18.60
N HIS A 540 -8.95 -17.96 -19.23
CA HIS A 540 -8.94 -19.40 -19.02
C HIS A 540 -8.53 -19.73 -17.58
N VAL A 541 -9.40 -20.39 -16.82
CA VAL A 541 -9.00 -21.07 -15.58
C VAL A 541 -8.34 -22.38 -15.99
N GLY A 542 -7.08 -22.59 -15.60
CA GLY A 542 -6.42 -23.88 -15.79
C GLY A 542 -7.11 -24.97 -14.98
N VAL A 543 -7.26 -26.16 -15.58
CA VAL A 543 -7.78 -27.33 -14.88
C VAL A 543 -6.76 -27.76 -13.82
N ASN A 544 -7.16 -27.85 -12.55
CA ASN A 544 -6.30 -28.31 -11.46
C ASN A 544 -6.43 -29.84 -11.29
N PRO A 545 -5.36 -30.63 -11.50
CA PRO A 545 -5.41 -32.09 -11.39
C PRO A 545 -5.87 -32.62 -10.03
N LEU A 546 -5.57 -31.91 -8.93
CA LEU A 546 -6.03 -32.28 -7.59
C LEU A 546 -7.56 -32.21 -7.51
N ILE A 547 -8.13 -31.11 -8.00
CA ILE A 547 -9.57 -30.84 -7.96
C ILE A 547 -10.34 -31.81 -8.87
N GLU A 548 -9.81 -32.14 -10.06
CA GLU A 548 -10.47 -33.04 -11.01
C GLU A 548 -10.63 -34.49 -10.51
N ASN A 549 -9.71 -34.91 -9.64
CA ASN A 549 -9.73 -36.25 -9.04
C ASN A 549 -10.76 -36.39 -7.91
N LEU A 550 -11.35 -35.28 -7.44
CA LEU A 550 -12.35 -35.30 -6.38
C LEU A 550 -13.71 -35.83 -6.90
N LYS A 551 -14.55 -36.23 -5.95
CA LYS A 551 -15.92 -36.67 -6.21
C LYS A 551 -16.89 -35.76 -5.49
N THR A 552 -18.01 -35.47 -6.15
CA THR A 552 -19.09 -34.74 -5.53
C THR A 552 -19.84 -35.66 -4.56
N ILE A 553 -19.88 -35.30 -3.28
CA ILE A 553 -20.59 -36.02 -2.21
C ILE A 553 -21.71 -35.15 -1.63
N THR A 554 -22.74 -35.80 -1.08
CA THR A 554 -23.83 -35.12 -0.36
C THR A 554 -23.76 -35.50 1.11
N LEU A 555 -23.59 -34.49 1.98
CA LEU A 555 -23.53 -34.66 3.43
C LEU A 555 -24.92 -34.89 4.03
N PHE A 556 -24.96 -35.33 5.30
CA PHE A 556 -26.17 -35.66 6.08
C PHE A 556 -27.17 -34.49 6.28
N GLY A 557 -26.92 -33.31 5.71
CA GLY A 557 -27.82 -32.16 5.69
C GLY A 557 -28.22 -31.69 4.28
N GLY A 558 -28.01 -32.51 3.24
CA GLY A 558 -28.30 -32.16 1.84
C GLY A 558 -27.30 -31.19 1.18
N LYS A 559 -26.32 -30.71 1.93
CA LYS A 559 -25.21 -29.89 1.38
C LYS A 559 -24.28 -30.77 0.56
N THR A 560 -23.85 -30.25 -0.59
CA THR A 560 -22.97 -30.96 -1.53
C THR A 560 -21.56 -30.38 -1.44
N ARG A 561 -20.53 -31.23 -1.46
CA ARG A 561 -19.10 -30.88 -1.39
C ARG A 561 -18.27 -31.77 -2.31
N LEU A 562 -17.03 -31.40 -2.59
CA LEU A 562 -16.03 -32.27 -3.23
C LEU A 562 -15.27 -33.06 -2.16
N TRP A 563 -14.92 -34.34 -2.42
CA TRP A 563 -14.16 -35.22 -1.53
C TRP A 563 -13.15 -36.06 -2.31
#